data_AF-A0A0B1Q3C3-F1
#
_entry.id   AF-A0A0B1Q3C3-F1
#
_cell.length_a   1.000
_cell.length_b   1.000
_cell.length_c   1.000
_cell.angle_alpha   90.00
_cell.angle_beta   90.00
_cell.angle_gamma   90.00
#
_symmetry.space_group_name_H-M   'P 1'
#
loop_
_entity.id
_entity.type
_entity.pdbx_description
1 polymer ?
#
loop_
_entity_poly.entity_id
_entity_poly.type
_entity_poly.pdbx_seq_one_letter_code
_entity_poly.pdbx_strand_id
1 'polypeptide(L)'
;MILSSARLALRDIVSPPFRSTLWKVLGLTAVVLVALWFGVRWLFAAVAIPFFADFAPDMPAWIDNAGAFAGIAAGIVLAVLMAFLIAPVSAIIAGLFLDDVAEAVERKDYADQPEGRALPLVRGMVLSVKFFGIVILGNLIAFALLWVPLVNVGAFFVVNGYLLGHEYFQFASLRYRSEDQAAAMRNRNGGRIFIAGLVIAACLAIPIVNLLTPLFAAAMMVHLHQKLSRREGGVPQPGPVI
;
A
#
# COMPACT_ATOMS: atom_id res chain seq x y z
N MET A 1 5.80 -17.64 15.53
CA MET A 1 4.72 -17.44 14.52
C MET A 1 5.02 -16.25 13.62
N ILE A 2 5.15 -15.03 14.15
CA ILE A 2 5.35 -13.80 13.34
C ILE A 2 6.65 -13.87 12.53
N LEU A 3 7.81 -14.04 13.17
CA LEU A 3 9.10 -14.10 12.48
C LEU A 3 9.17 -15.22 11.44
N SER A 4 8.60 -16.39 11.76
CA SER A 4 8.50 -17.50 10.81
C SER A 4 7.57 -17.17 9.62
N SER A 5 6.53 -16.34 9.80
CA SER A 5 5.66 -15.91 8.71
C SER A 5 6.34 -14.86 7.84
N ALA A 6 7.07 -13.92 8.45
CA ALA A 6 7.90 -12.97 7.72
C ALA A 6 8.98 -13.68 6.87
N ARG A 7 9.64 -14.70 7.43
CA ARG A 7 10.64 -15.49 6.69
C ARG A 7 10.04 -16.24 5.49
N LEU A 8 8.85 -16.82 5.65
CA LEU A 8 8.15 -17.49 4.55
C LEU A 8 7.76 -16.48 3.46
N ALA A 9 7.16 -15.35 3.84
CA ALA A 9 6.80 -14.28 2.91
C ALA A 9 8.01 -13.73 2.14
N LEU A 10 9.17 -13.56 2.79
CA LEU A 10 10.41 -13.19 2.11
C LEU A 10 10.84 -14.22 1.07
N ARG A 11 10.71 -15.52 1.37
CA ARG A 11 10.99 -16.60 0.42
C ARG A 11 9.99 -16.59 -0.75
N ASP A 12 8.75 -16.22 -0.50
CA ASP A 12 7.71 -16.20 -1.52
C ASP A 12 7.88 -15.08 -2.52
N ILE A 13 8.37 -13.90 -2.10
CA ILE A 13 8.74 -12.79 -3.01
C ILE A 13 9.69 -13.26 -4.12
N VAL A 14 10.57 -14.20 -3.80
CA VAL A 14 11.58 -14.71 -4.74
C VAL A 14 11.01 -15.81 -5.66
N SER A 15 9.78 -16.29 -5.42
CA SER A 15 9.18 -17.39 -6.19
C SER A 15 8.61 -16.95 -7.55
N PRO A 16 8.52 -17.85 -8.55
CA PRO A 16 8.10 -17.49 -9.90
C PRO A 16 6.70 -16.83 -10.00
N PRO A 17 5.65 -17.34 -9.33
CA PRO A 17 4.33 -16.70 -9.38
C PRO A 17 4.35 -15.28 -8.82
N PHE A 18 5.07 -15.09 -7.72
CA PHE A 18 5.19 -13.79 -7.05
C PHE A 18 5.97 -12.78 -7.88
N ARG A 19 7.05 -13.22 -8.54
CA ARG A 19 7.81 -12.38 -9.47
C ARG A 19 6.95 -11.92 -10.64
N SER A 20 6.11 -12.80 -11.19
CA SER A 20 5.17 -12.43 -12.25
C SER A 20 4.22 -11.32 -11.78
N THR A 21 3.60 -11.49 -10.61
CA THR A 21 2.73 -10.47 -10.02
C THR A 21 3.48 -9.17 -9.71
N LEU A 22 4.69 -9.26 -9.17
CA LEU A 22 5.54 -8.10 -8.90
C LEU A 22 5.81 -7.29 -10.18
N TRP A 23 6.16 -7.95 -11.28
CA TRP A 23 6.37 -7.26 -12.56
C TRP A 23 5.10 -6.63 -13.11
N LYS A 24 3.93 -7.26 -12.94
CA LYS A 24 2.63 -6.64 -13.28
C LYS A 24 2.39 -5.38 -12.46
N VAL A 25 2.62 -5.43 -11.14
CA VAL A 25 2.44 -4.28 -10.24
C VAL A 25 3.40 -3.16 -10.60
N LEU A 26 4.68 -3.45 -10.79
CA LEU A 26 5.70 -2.46 -11.17
C LEU A 26 5.39 -1.85 -12.53
N GLY A 27 5.07 -2.67 -13.53
CA GLY A 27 4.74 -2.22 -14.88
C GLY A 27 3.50 -1.33 -14.89
N LEU A 28 2.42 -1.76 -14.23
CA LEU A 28 1.18 -0.98 -14.19
C LEU A 28 1.34 0.31 -13.36
N THR A 29 2.09 0.27 -12.26
CA THR A 29 2.46 1.47 -11.50
C THR A 29 3.22 2.45 -12.38
N ALA A 30 4.21 1.99 -13.14
CA ALA A 30 4.97 2.83 -14.06
C ALA A 30 4.07 3.45 -15.14
N VAL A 31 3.17 2.65 -15.75
CA VAL A 31 2.19 3.15 -16.74
C VAL A 31 1.31 4.24 -16.14
N VAL A 32 0.76 4.03 -14.94
CA VAL A 32 -0.09 5.01 -14.25
C VAL A 32 0.69 6.29 -13.93
N LEU A 33 1.92 6.18 -13.43
CA LEU A 33 2.75 7.35 -13.12
C LEU A 33 3.15 8.13 -14.37
N VAL A 34 3.46 7.46 -15.48
CA VAL A 34 3.72 8.11 -16.77
C VAL A 34 2.47 8.82 -17.28
N ALA A 35 1.30 8.17 -17.21
CA ALA A 35 0.05 8.79 -17.58
C ALA A 35 -0.26 10.02 -16.71
N LEU A 36 -0.01 9.93 -15.40
CA LEU A 36 -0.18 11.04 -14.46
C LEU A 36 0.80 12.19 -14.75
N TRP A 37 2.05 11.89 -15.08
CA TRP A 37 3.05 12.89 -15.46
C TRP A 37 2.56 13.74 -16.64
N PHE A 38 2.14 13.07 -17.72
CA PHE A 38 1.65 13.77 -18.90
C PHE A 38 0.32 14.48 -18.64
N GLY A 39 -0.60 13.86 -17.87
CA GLY A 39 -1.88 14.45 -17.50
C GLY A 39 -1.73 15.72 -16.67
N VAL A 40 -0.88 15.71 -15.64
CA VAL A 40 -0.61 16.88 -14.80
C VAL A 40 0.09 17.97 -15.60
N ARG A 41 1.09 17.62 -16.42
CA ARG A 41 1.77 18.59 -17.29
C ARG A 41 0.81 19.24 -18.28
N TRP A 42 -0.06 18.44 -18.91
CA TRP A 42 -1.06 18.93 -19.85
C TRP A 42 -2.07 19.85 -19.16
N LEU A 43 -2.61 19.43 -18.00
CA LEU A 43 -3.55 20.22 -17.21
C LEU A 43 -2.93 21.56 -16.78
N PHE A 44 -1.67 21.53 -16.35
CA PHE A 44 -0.93 22.73 -15.96
C PHE A 44 -0.78 23.69 -17.14
N ALA A 45 -0.40 23.19 -18.32
CA ALA A 45 -0.27 24.00 -19.52
C ALA A 45 -1.61 24.54 -20.05
N ALA A 46 -2.67 23.74 -20.00
CA ALA A 46 -3.97 24.10 -20.55
C ALA A 46 -4.81 24.99 -19.63
N VAL A 47 -4.64 24.88 -18.31
CA VAL A 47 -5.51 25.55 -17.33
C VAL A 47 -4.73 26.49 -16.42
N ALA A 48 -3.65 26.01 -15.79
CA ALA A 48 -2.95 26.81 -14.79
C ALA A 48 -2.20 28.00 -15.42
N ILE A 49 -1.46 27.78 -16.51
CA ILE A 49 -0.72 28.86 -17.18
C ILE A 49 -1.64 29.99 -17.66
N PRO A 50 -2.73 29.72 -18.43
CA PRO A 50 -3.66 30.77 -18.84
C PRO A 50 -4.31 31.48 -17.64
N PHE A 51 -4.73 30.73 -16.62
CA PHE A 51 -5.34 31.31 -15.42
C PHE A 51 -4.41 32.31 -14.72
N PHE A 52 -3.12 31.98 -14.54
CA PHE A 52 -2.18 32.89 -13.90
C PHE A 52 -1.74 34.04 -14.80
N ALA A 53 -1.74 33.86 -16.13
CA ALA A 53 -1.44 34.93 -17.08
C ALA A 53 -2.43 36.09 -16.98
N ASP A 54 -3.71 35.80 -16.72
CA ASP A 54 -4.75 36.82 -16.54
C ASP A 54 -4.52 37.72 -15.30
N PHE A 55 -3.81 37.25 -14.28
CA PHE A 55 -3.48 38.02 -13.07
C PHE A 55 -2.16 38.81 -13.18
N ALA A 56 -1.34 38.57 -14.21
CA ALA A 56 -0.04 39.21 -14.38
C ALA A 56 0.26 39.53 -15.86
N PRO A 57 -0.51 40.45 -16.47
CA PRO A 57 -0.42 40.74 -17.92
C PRO A 57 0.90 41.40 -18.35
N ASP A 58 1.59 42.13 -17.47
CA ASP A 58 2.84 42.87 -17.76
C ASP A 58 3.99 42.42 -16.86
N MET A 59 4.47 41.19 -17.02
CA MET A 59 5.66 40.69 -16.31
C MET A 59 6.93 41.34 -16.90
N PRO A 60 7.80 41.97 -16.09
CA PRO A 60 9.05 42.56 -16.57
C PRO A 60 10.00 41.56 -17.24
N ALA A 61 10.86 42.01 -18.17
CA ALA A 61 11.81 41.16 -18.91
C ALA A 61 12.81 40.34 -18.05
N TRP A 62 13.07 40.74 -16.79
CA TRP A 62 13.86 39.89 -15.88
C TRP A 62 13.11 38.62 -15.45
N ILE A 63 11.78 38.63 -15.57
CA ILE A 63 10.92 37.48 -15.34
C ILE A 63 10.98 36.49 -16.52
N ASP A 64 11.29 36.91 -17.75
CA ASP A 64 11.57 35.95 -18.84
C ASP A 64 12.80 35.08 -18.52
N ASN A 65 13.86 35.67 -17.97
CA ASN A 65 15.03 34.93 -17.46
C ASN A 65 14.70 34.14 -16.19
N ALA A 66 13.83 34.68 -15.32
CA ALA A 66 13.29 33.93 -14.19
C ALA A 66 12.34 32.81 -14.62
N GLY A 67 11.78 32.86 -15.83
CA GLY A 67 10.86 31.86 -16.41
C GLY A 67 11.56 30.54 -16.71
N ALA A 68 12.82 30.60 -17.15
CA ALA A 68 13.66 29.41 -17.27
C ALA A 68 13.93 28.77 -15.89
N PHE A 69 14.28 29.59 -14.88
CA PHE A 69 14.46 29.13 -13.51
C PHE A 69 13.17 28.60 -12.89
N ALA A 70 12.04 29.26 -13.12
CA ALA A 70 10.72 28.85 -12.67
C ALA A 70 10.27 27.56 -13.35
N GLY A 71 10.57 27.38 -14.64
CA GLY A 71 10.33 26.13 -15.36
C GLY A 71 11.15 24.97 -14.81
N ILE A 72 12.43 25.20 -14.49
CA ILE A 72 13.29 24.20 -13.82
C ILE A 72 12.74 23.89 -12.42
N ALA A 73 12.40 24.91 -11.63
CA ALA A 73 11.84 24.75 -10.28
C ALA A 73 10.51 23.98 -10.31
N ALA A 74 9.60 24.32 -11.22
CA ALA A 74 8.35 23.61 -11.43
C ALA A 74 8.58 22.16 -11.86
N GLY A 75 9.59 21.92 -12.72
CA GLY A 75 10.00 20.56 -13.11
C GLY A 75 10.52 19.75 -11.92
N ILE A 76 11.32 20.36 -11.03
CA ILE A 76 11.81 19.72 -9.80
C ILE A 76 10.64 19.43 -8.85
N VAL A 77 9.75 20.40 -8.62
CA VAL A 77 8.57 20.23 -7.76
C VAL A 77 7.69 19.09 -8.29
N LEU A 78 7.45 19.04 -9.61
CA LEU A 78 6.71 17.95 -10.23
C LEU A 78 7.42 16.61 -10.04
N ALA A 79 8.74 16.55 -10.23
CA ALA A 79 9.51 15.32 -10.03
C ALA A 79 9.43 14.82 -8.57
N VAL A 80 9.55 15.72 -7.59
CA VAL A 80 9.41 15.39 -6.16
C VAL A 80 8.01 14.90 -5.85
N LEU A 81 6.98 15.57 -6.38
CA LEU A 81 5.59 15.15 -6.22
C LEU A 81 5.37 13.74 -6.81
N MET A 82 5.89 13.48 -8.01
CA MET A 82 5.78 12.17 -8.66
C MET A 82 6.52 11.09 -7.87
N ALA A 83 7.70 11.39 -7.32
CA ALA A 83 8.43 10.47 -6.45
C ALA A 83 7.62 10.12 -5.19
N PHE A 84 6.93 11.10 -4.60
CA PHE A 84 6.04 10.88 -3.46
C PHE A 84 4.81 10.03 -3.80
N LEU A 85 4.30 10.12 -5.04
CA LEU A 85 3.17 9.33 -5.54
C LEU A 85 3.51 7.86 -5.83
N ILE A 86 4.80 7.50 -5.97
CA ILE A 86 5.21 6.12 -6.26
C ILE A 86 4.64 5.13 -5.23
N ALA A 87 4.81 5.42 -3.94
CA ALA A 87 4.36 4.54 -2.87
C ALA A 87 2.83 4.33 -2.81
N PRO A 88 1.98 5.38 -2.74
CA PRO A 88 0.54 5.20 -2.68
C PRO A 88 -0.04 4.58 -3.98
N VAL A 89 0.46 4.96 -5.15
CA VAL A 89 0.02 4.35 -6.42
C VAL A 89 0.39 2.87 -6.46
N SER A 90 1.63 2.53 -6.08
CA SER A 90 2.07 1.13 -6.02
C SER A 90 1.22 0.30 -5.05
N ALA A 91 0.87 0.85 -3.88
CA ALA A 91 0.01 0.18 -2.91
C ALA A 91 -1.40 -0.09 -3.45
N ILE A 92 -2.01 0.87 -4.15
CA ILE A 92 -3.32 0.70 -4.81
C ILE A 92 -3.25 -0.40 -5.87
N ILE A 93 -2.25 -0.32 -6.75
CA ILE A 93 -2.07 -1.30 -7.83
C ILE A 93 -1.81 -2.70 -7.24
N ALA A 94 -0.92 -2.83 -6.25
CA ALA A 94 -0.68 -4.09 -5.57
C ALA A 94 -1.93 -4.64 -4.87
N GLY A 95 -2.80 -3.76 -4.37
CA GLY A 95 -4.12 -4.06 -3.85
C GLY A 95 -4.99 -4.90 -4.80
N LEU A 96 -4.85 -4.68 -6.11
CA LEU A 96 -5.59 -5.42 -7.14
C LEU A 96 -5.09 -6.86 -7.33
N PHE A 97 -3.87 -7.16 -6.87
CA PHE A 97 -3.23 -8.47 -7.04
C PHE A 97 -3.00 -9.19 -5.71
N LEU A 98 -3.63 -8.76 -4.61
CA LEU A 98 -3.47 -9.41 -3.32
C LEU A 98 -4.02 -10.84 -3.32
N ASP A 99 -5.11 -11.09 -4.06
CA ASP A 99 -5.69 -12.42 -4.20
C ASP A 99 -4.77 -13.36 -4.98
N ASP A 100 -4.18 -12.92 -6.10
CA ASP A 100 -3.17 -13.69 -6.86
C ASP A 100 -2.01 -14.13 -5.96
N VAL A 101 -1.54 -13.21 -5.11
CA VAL A 101 -0.47 -13.44 -4.13
C VAL A 101 -0.91 -14.46 -3.08
N ALA A 102 -2.10 -14.28 -2.51
CA ALA A 102 -2.62 -15.16 -1.48
C ALA A 102 -2.82 -16.59 -2.03
N GLU A 103 -3.43 -16.74 -3.20
CA GLU A 103 -3.61 -18.04 -3.83
C GLU A 103 -2.27 -18.71 -4.17
N ALA A 104 -1.26 -17.94 -4.61
CA ALA A 104 0.07 -18.49 -4.86
C ALA A 104 0.72 -19.05 -3.58
N VAL A 105 0.54 -18.37 -2.45
CA VAL A 105 1.00 -18.84 -1.13
C VAL A 105 0.21 -20.08 -0.70
N GLU A 106 -1.11 -20.07 -0.86
CA GLU A 106 -1.99 -21.18 -0.49
C GLU A 106 -1.65 -22.45 -1.25
N ARG A 107 -1.57 -22.37 -2.59
CA ARG A 107 -1.23 -23.52 -3.44
C ARG A 107 0.15 -24.10 -3.16
N LYS A 108 1.12 -23.25 -2.77
CA LYS A 108 2.51 -23.66 -2.56
C LYS A 108 2.77 -24.22 -1.16
N ASP A 109 2.32 -23.52 -0.12
CA ASP A 109 2.68 -23.83 1.26
C ASP A 109 1.54 -24.49 2.06
N TYR A 110 0.32 -24.50 1.52
CA TYR A 110 -0.89 -24.96 2.20
C TYR A 110 -1.84 -25.77 1.29
N ALA A 111 -1.30 -26.57 0.38
CA ALA A 111 -2.07 -27.39 -0.56
C ALA A 111 -3.02 -28.42 0.11
N ASP A 112 -2.79 -28.73 1.38
CA ASP A 112 -3.58 -29.64 2.22
C ASP A 112 -4.77 -28.96 2.93
N GLN A 113 -4.90 -27.63 2.81
CA GLN A 113 -5.95 -26.84 3.42
C GLN A 113 -6.95 -26.34 2.37
N PRO A 114 -8.17 -25.95 2.78
CA PRO A 114 -9.12 -25.32 1.87
C PRO A 114 -8.49 -24.12 1.15
N GLU A 115 -8.77 -23.95 -0.14
CA GLU A 115 -8.38 -22.74 -0.85
C GLU A 115 -9.25 -21.57 -0.38
N GLY A 116 -8.62 -20.41 -0.17
CA GLY A 116 -9.30 -19.19 0.21
C GLY A 116 -10.09 -18.60 -0.97
N ARG A 117 -11.16 -17.88 -0.68
CA ARG A 117 -11.96 -17.21 -1.71
C ARG A 117 -11.40 -15.83 -2.03
N ALA A 118 -11.34 -15.50 -3.32
CA ALA A 118 -11.02 -14.16 -3.77
C ALA A 118 -12.05 -13.14 -3.23
N LEU A 119 -11.57 -11.98 -2.79
CA LEU A 119 -12.44 -10.92 -2.33
C LEU A 119 -12.91 -10.06 -3.51
N PRO A 120 -14.18 -9.60 -3.55
CA PRO A 120 -14.66 -8.77 -4.63
C PRO A 120 -13.91 -7.42 -4.69
N LEU A 121 -13.38 -7.10 -5.88
CA LEU A 121 -12.59 -5.91 -6.25
C LEU A 121 -13.18 -4.56 -5.79
N VAL A 122 -14.51 -4.50 -5.58
CA VAL A 122 -15.26 -3.31 -5.16
C VAL A 122 -14.82 -2.81 -3.78
N ARG A 123 -14.37 -3.71 -2.89
CA ARG A 123 -13.80 -3.33 -1.58
C ARG A 123 -12.47 -2.57 -1.75
N GLY A 124 -11.67 -2.91 -2.77
CA GLY A 124 -10.37 -2.31 -3.06
C GLY A 124 -10.44 -0.83 -3.45
N MET A 125 -11.50 -0.38 -4.12
CA MET A 125 -11.70 1.04 -4.45
C MET A 125 -12.07 1.88 -3.22
N VAL A 126 -12.97 1.39 -2.38
CA VAL A 126 -13.34 2.06 -1.11
C VAL A 126 -12.13 2.14 -0.18
N LEU A 127 -11.32 1.07 -0.14
CA LEU A 127 -10.08 1.03 0.62
C LEU A 127 -9.04 2.00 0.08
N SER A 128 -8.91 2.14 -1.24
CA SER A 128 -7.99 3.08 -1.88
C SER A 128 -8.33 4.54 -1.55
N VAL A 129 -9.63 4.90 -1.52
CA VAL A 129 -10.08 6.24 -1.10
C VAL A 129 -9.81 6.48 0.38
N LYS A 130 -10.09 5.48 1.24
CA LYS A 130 -9.82 5.58 2.68
C LYS A 130 -8.33 5.66 2.97
N PHE A 131 -7.51 4.90 2.24
CA PHE A 131 -6.05 4.92 2.34
C PHE A 131 -5.47 6.24 1.84
N PHE A 132 -5.98 6.78 0.72
CA PHE A 132 -5.62 8.12 0.25
C PHE A 132 -5.94 9.19 1.31
N GLY A 133 -7.12 9.11 1.93
CA GLY A 133 -7.50 9.99 3.05
C GLY A 133 -6.58 9.84 4.26
N ILE A 134 -6.24 8.61 4.66
CA ILE A 134 -5.32 8.33 5.78
C ILE A 134 -3.90 8.78 5.47
N VAL A 135 -3.42 8.61 4.23
CA VAL A 135 -2.09 9.06 3.79
C VAL A 135 -2.03 10.59 3.82
N ILE A 136 -3.07 11.29 3.36
CA ILE A 136 -3.15 12.75 3.45
C ILE A 136 -3.13 13.20 4.92
N LEU A 137 -4.02 12.65 5.76
CA LEU A 137 -4.07 12.98 7.18
C LEU A 137 -2.75 12.67 7.91
N GLY A 138 -2.17 11.49 7.63
CA GLY A 138 -0.89 11.06 8.20
C GLY A 138 0.25 11.97 7.78
N ASN A 139 0.29 12.43 6.54
CA ASN A 139 1.30 13.40 6.09
C ASN A 139 1.08 14.80 6.65
N LEU A 140 -0.16 15.25 6.82
CA LEU A 140 -0.48 16.51 7.51
C LEU A 140 -0.05 16.46 8.99
N ILE A 141 -0.31 15.34 9.67
CA ILE A 141 0.13 15.12 11.05
C ILE A 141 1.66 15.04 11.11
N ALA A 142 2.31 14.31 10.21
CA ALA A 142 3.77 14.22 10.14
C ALA A 142 4.43 15.58 9.85
N PHE A 143 3.81 16.40 9.00
CA PHE A 143 4.22 17.77 8.74
C PHE A 143 4.06 18.67 9.98
N ALA A 144 2.98 18.51 10.75
CA ALA A 144 2.80 19.19 12.02
C ALA A 144 3.77 18.71 13.11
N LEU A 145 4.17 17.43 13.10
CA LEU A 145 5.10 16.80 14.05
C LEU A 145 6.58 16.93 13.67
N LEU A 146 6.92 17.64 12.60
CA LEU A 146 8.28 17.80 12.08
C LEU A 146 9.26 18.40 13.12
N TRP A 147 8.72 19.03 14.16
CA TRP A 147 9.44 19.64 15.27
C TRP A 147 9.89 18.66 16.37
N VAL A 148 9.43 17.40 16.40
CA VAL A 148 9.87 16.38 17.38
C VAL A 148 10.20 15.04 16.70
N PRO A 149 11.45 14.86 16.23
CA PRO A 149 11.83 13.72 15.37
C PRO A 149 11.54 12.33 15.96
N LEU A 150 11.78 12.12 17.27
CA LEU A 150 11.54 10.82 17.91
C LEU A 150 10.06 10.47 18.02
N VAL A 151 9.19 11.46 18.30
CA VAL A 151 7.74 11.24 18.41
C VAL A 151 7.18 10.86 17.04
N ASN A 152 7.70 11.45 15.96
CA ASN A 152 7.27 11.14 14.61
C ASN A 152 7.61 9.70 14.20
N VAL A 153 8.83 9.21 14.53
CA VAL A 153 9.20 7.81 14.26
C VAL A 153 8.34 6.83 15.05
N GLY A 154 8.14 7.07 16.36
CA GLY A 154 7.28 6.21 17.19
C GLY A 154 5.84 6.18 16.68
N ALA A 155 5.26 7.34 16.38
CA ALA A 155 3.92 7.46 15.83
C ALA A 155 3.80 6.76 14.46
N PHE A 156 4.79 6.92 13.57
CA PHE A 156 4.82 6.24 12.28
C PHE A 156 4.70 4.72 12.43
N PHE A 157 5.52 4.11 13.28
CA PHE A 157 5.49 2.66 13.48
C PHE A 157 4.19 2.19 14.15
N VAL A 158 3.70 2.90 15.16
CA VAL A 158 2.46 2.52 15.86
C VAL A 158 1.25 2.63 14.92
N VAL A 159 1.10 3.75 14.22
CA VAL A 159 -0.04 3.99 13.33
C VAL A 159 -0.01 3.05 12.14
N ASN A 160 1.12 2.95 11.43
CA ASN A 160 1.23 2.05 10.28
C ASN A 160 1.17 0.58 10.72
N GLY A 161 1.80 0.24 11.85
CA GLY A 161 1.75 -1.12 12.38
C GLY A 161 0.33 -1.56 12.75
N TYR A 162 -0.45 -0.68 13.37
CA TYR A 162 -1.86 -0.95 13.64
C TYR A 162 -2.68 -1.07 12.36
N LEU A 163 -2.59 -0.09 11.47
CA LEU A 163 -3.39 -0.05 10.24
C LEU A 163 -3.07 -1.22 9.30
N LEU A 164 -1.79 -1.42 8.98
CA LEU A 164 -1.36 -2.50 8.08
C LEU A 164 -1.61 -3.87 8.70
N GLY A 165 -1.34 -4.01 10.01
CA GLY A 165 -1.66 -5.20 10.77
C GLY A 165 -3.13 -5.57 10.63
N HIS A 166 -4.00 -4.61 10.92
CA HIS A 166 -5.45 -4.76 10.88
C HIS A 166 -5.96 -5.11 9.48
N GLU A 167 -5.59 -4.32 8.48
CA GLU A 167 -6.15 -4.39 7.13
C GLU A 167 -5.72 -5.67 6.40
N TYR A 168 -4.41 -5.97 6.38
CA TYR A 168 -3.91 -7.16 5.68
C TYR A 168 -4.28 -8.46 6.40
N PHE A 169 -4.43 -8.44 7.73
CA PHE A 169 -4.95 -9.60 8.45
C PHE A 169 -6.43 -9.82 8.15
N GLN A 170 -7.22 -8.74 8.10
CA GLN A 170 -8.63 -8.82 7.73
C GLN A 170 -8.78 -9.41 6.33
N PHE A 171 -8.02 -8.92 5.35
CA PHE A 171 -7.93 -9.52 4.02
C PHE A 171 -7.66 -11.03 4.08
N ALA A 172 -6.59 -11.45 4.76
CA ALA A 172 -6.22 -12.86 4.86
C ALA A 172 -7.31 -13.71 5.54
N SER A 173 -8.01 -13.17 6.53
CA SER A 173 -9.06 -13.88 7.26
C SER A 173 -10.38 -14.00 6.48
N LEU A 174 -10.76 -12.97 5.74
CA LEU A 174 -12.01 -12.94 4.97
C LEU A 174 -12.00 -13.93 3.79
N ARG A 175 -10.82 -14.38 3.37
CA ARG A 175 -10.69 -15.48 2.40
C ARG A 175 -11.29 -16.81 2.92
N TYR A 176 -11.42 -16.96 4.23
CA TYR A 176 -11.87 -18.21 4.88
C TYR A 176 -13.08 -18.07 5.79
N ARG A 177 -13.32 -16.86 6.29
CA ARG A 177 -14.25 -16.57 7.38
C ARG A 177 -15.24 -15.49 6.96
N SER A 178 -16.45 -15.53 7.53
CA SER A 178 -17.37 -14.40 7.45
C SER A 178 -16.80 -13.18 8.18
N GLU A 179 -17.38 -11.99 7.95
CA GLU A 179 -16.91 -10.75 8.57
C GLU A 179 -16.90 -10.80 10.10
N ASP A 180 -17.93 -11.38 10.69
CA ASP A 180 -18.05 -11.54 12.15
C ASP A 180 -16.99 -12.48 12.70
N GLN A 181 -16.74 -13.60 12.01
CA GLN A 181 -15.73 -14.58 12.40
C GLN A 181 -14.31 -14.00 12.28
N ALA A 182 -14.04 -13.25 11.20
CA ALA A 182 -12.80 -12.52 10.99
C ALA A 182 -12.58 -11.47 12.10
N ALA A 183 -13.61 -10.70 12.43
CA ALA A 183 -13.56 -9.70 13.50
C ALA A 183 -13.30 -10.34 14.88
N ALA A 184 -13.98 -11.45 15.19
CA ALA A 184 -13.77 -12.18 16.44
C ALA A 184 -12.35 -12.73 16.56
N MET A 185 -11.82 -13.33 15.48
CA MET A 185 -10.44 -13.84 15.45
C MET A 185 -9.42 -12.71 15.63
N ARG A 186 -9.66 -11.56 14.99
CA ARG A 186 -8.81 -10.37 15.11
C ARG A 186 -8.82 -9.83 16.54
N ASN A 187 -9.97 -9.71 17.19
CA ASN A 187 -10.07 -9.22 18.57
C ASN A 187 -9.30 -10.12 19.54
N ARG A 188 -9.36 -11.44 19.35
CA ARG A 188 -8.62 -12.42 20.18
C ARG A 188 -7.11 -12.40 19.96
N ASN A 189 -6.66 -11.98 18.77
CA ASN A 189 -5.24 -12.02 18.38
C ASN A 189 -4.62 -10.64 18.12
N GLY A 190 -5.28 -9.56 18.54
CA GLY A 190 -4.93 -8.18 18.20
C GLY A 190 -3.46 -7.82 18.47
N GLY A 191 -2.91 -8.21 19.63
CA GLY A 191 -1.50 -7.95 19.94
C GLY A 191 -0.51 -8.63 18.98
N ARG A 192 -0.80 -9.85 18.52
CA ARG A 192 0.05 -10.56 17.55
C ARG A 192 -0.06 -9.95 16.17
N ILE A 193 -1.27 -9.53 15.79
CA ILE A 193 -1.56 -8.87 14.52
C ILE A 193 -0.85 -7.51 14.47
N PHE A 194 -0.88 -6.76 15.57
CA PHE A 194 -0.16 -5.51 15.71
C PHE A 194 1.35 -5.69 15.58
N ILE A 195 1.95 -6.65 16.29
CA ILE A 195 3.39 -6.93 16.17
C ILE A 195 3.76 -7.37 14.75
N ALA A 196 2.91 -8.16 14.09
CA ALA A 196 3.11 -8.49 12.68
C ALA A 196 3.03 -7.25 11.78
N GLY A 197 2.09 -6.34 12.05
CA GLY A 197 2.00 -5.05 11.40
C GLY A 197 3.23 -4.16 11.60
N LEU A 198 3.86 -4.19 12.79
CA LEU A 198 5.12 -3.47 13.01
C LEU A 198 6.26 -3.96 12.10
N VAL A 199 6.32 -5.26 11.82
CA VAL A 199 7.29 -5.82 10.85
C VAL A 199 6.99 -5.29 9.44
N ILE A 200 5.73 -5.22 9.05
CA ILE A 200 5.32 -4.66 7.76
C ILE A 200 5.65 -3.15 7.70
N ALA A 201 5.40 -2.41 8.78
CA ALA A 201 5.75 -1.00 8.88
C ALA A 201 7.28 -0.76 8.77
N ALA A 202 8.10 -1.70 9.24
CA ALA A 202 9.55 -1.64 9.03
C ALA A 202 9.94 -1.81 7.56
N CYS A 203 9.25 -2.68 6.80
CA CYS A 203 9.44 -2.78 5.35
C CYS A 203 8.98 -1.49 4.63
N LEU A 204 7.84 -0.93 5.04
CA LEU A 204 7.31 0.34 4.54
C LEU A 204 8.29 1.51 4.73
N ALA A 205 8.99 1.55 5.86
CA ALA A 205 9.94 2.61 6.19
C ALA A 205 11.16 2.67 5.26
N ILE A 206 11.49 1.57 4.57
CA ILE A 206 12.65 1.49 3.68
C ILE A 206 12.19 1.81 2.25
N PRO A 207 12.61 2.94 1.63
CA PRO A 207 12.02 3.44 0.39
C PRO A 207 11.95 2.42 -0.77
N ILE A 208 13.02 1.65 -0.99
CA ILE A 208 13.08 0.65 -2.07
C ILE A 208 12.24 -0.59 -1.74
N VAL A 209 12.24 -1.01 -0.46
CA VAL A 209 11.48 -2.18 0.01
C VAL A 209 9.98 -1.86 0.11
N ASN A 210 9.62 -0.60 0.26
CA ASN A 210 8.23 -0.13 0.27
C ASN A 210 7.43 -0.64 -0.95
N LEU A 211 8.05 -0.65 -2.14
CA LEU A 211 7.43 -1.17 -3.37
C LEU A 211 7.00 -2.65 -3.26
N LEU A 212 7.69 -3.43 -2.43
CA LEU A 212 7.39 -4.85 -2.20
C LEU A 212 6.44 -5.06 -1.02
N THR A 213 6.25 -4.02 -0.19
CA THR A 213 5.59 -4.12 1.11
C THR A 213 4.15 -4.61 1.01
N PRO A 214 3.30 -4.16 0.06
CA PRO A 214 1.94 -4.68 -0.05
C PRO A 214 1.88 -6.18 -0.34
N LEU A 215 2.74 -6.69 -1.23
CA LEU A 215 2.77 -8.11 -1.56
C LEU A 215 3.35 -8.92 -0.41
N PHE A 216 4.42 -8.41 0.23
CA PHE A 216 4.99 -9.00 1.44
C PHE A 216 3.96 -9.10 2.57
N ALA A 217 3.21 -8.02 2.81
CA ALA A 217 2.19 -7.93 3.84
C ALA A 217 1.09 -8.98 3.64
N ALA A 218 0.60 -9.12 2.40
CA ALA A 218 -0.40 -10.13 2.05
C ALA A 218 0.09 -11.55 2.36
N ALA A 219 1.25 -11.95 1.83
CA ALA A 219 1.81 -13.27 2.08
C ALA A 219 2.07 -13.52 3.58
N MET A 220 2.67 -12.54 4.26
CA MET A 220 2.97 -12.63 5.69
C MET A 220 1.69 -12.85 6.51
N MET A 221 0.62 -12.12 6.19
CA MET A 221 -0.66 -12.23 6.91
C MET A 221 -1.42 -13.51 6.57
N VAL A 222 -1.33 -14.03 5.34
CA VAL A 222 -1.83 -15.38 5.00
C VAL A 222 -1.14 -16.44 5.85
N HIS A 223 0.20 -16.44 5.94
CA HIS A 223 0.91 -17.38 6.82
C HIS A 223 0.56 -17.21 8.30
N LEU A 224 0.40 -15.96 8.77
CA LEU A 224 0.01 -15.70 10.15
C LEU A 224 -1.40 -16.24 10.42
N HIS A 225 -2.33 -16.00 9.50
CA HIS A 225 -3.69 -16.49 9.56
C HIS A 225 -3.75 -18.02 9.63
N GLN A 226 -3.02 -18.73 8.76
CA GLN A 226 -3.01 -20.20 8.78
C GLN A 226 -2.43 -20.75 10.09
N LYS A 227 -1.35 -20.14 10.60
CA LYS A 227 -0.77 -20.57 11.87
C LYS A 227 -1.69 -20.31 13.06
N LEU A 228 -2.41 -19.18 13.07
CA LEU A 228 -3.40 -18.88 14.12
C LEU A 228 -4.61 -19.81 14.01
N SER A 229 -5.10 -20.08 12.79
CA SER A 229 -6.19 -21.01 12.54
C SER A 229 -5.85 -22.43 13.01
N ARG A 230 -4.66 -22.94 12.69
CA ARG A 230 -4.18 -24.25 13.19
C ARG A 230 -4.16 -24.33 14.72
N ARG A 231 -3.85 -23.23 15.41
CA ARG A 231 -3.89 -23.18 16.88
C ARG A 231 -5.32 -23.20 17.43
N GLU A 232 -6.28 -22.69 16.69
CA GLU A 232 -7.67 -22.55 17.09
C GLU A 232 -8.56 -23.72 16.62
N GLY A 233 -7.97 -24.83 16.17
CA GLY A 233 -8.70 -26.04 15.76
C GLY A 233 -8.79 -26.25 14.25
N GLY A 234 -8.12 -25.42 13.44
CA GLY A 234 -8.03 -25.58 11.98
C GLY A 234 -8.54 -24.38 11.20
N VAL A 235 -8.42 -24.45 9.87
CA VAL A 235 -8.98 -23.46 8.94
C VAL A 235 -10.45 -23.81 8.69
N PRO A 236 -11.40 -22.89 8.94
CA PRO A 236 -12.80 -23.11 8.61
C PRO A 236 -12.98 -23.36 7.12
N GLN A 237 -13.93 -24.21 6.73
CA GLN A 237 -14.33 -24.30 5.33
C GLN A 237 -15.02 -22.99 4.91
N PRO A 238 -14.73 -22.45 3.72
CA PRO A 238 -15.41 -21.25 3.24
C PRO A 238 -16.94 -21.48 3.16
N GLY A 239 -17.74 -20.74 3.94
CA GLY A 239 -19.22 -20.86 3.96
C GLY A 239 -19.89 -20.36 2.66
N PRO A 240 -21.10 -20.77 2.25
CA PRO A 240 -21.67 -20.56 0.89
C PRO A 240 -21.69 -19.09 0.41
N VAL A 241 -21.63 -18.89 -0.92
CA VAL A 241 -21.76 -17.57 -1.55
C VAL A 241 -23.22 -17.11 -1.41
N ILE A 242 -23.45 -15.99 -0.74
CA ILE A 242 -24.75 -15.30 -0.74
C ILE A 242 -24.61 -14.07 -1.62
#